data_AF-A0A6V7PX21-F1
#
_entry.id   AF-A0A6V7PX21-F1
#
_cell.length_a   1.000
_cell.length_b   1.000
_cell.length_c   1.000
_cell.angle_alpha   90.00
_cell.angle_beta   90.00
_cell.angle_gamma   90.00
#
_symmetry.space_group_name_H-M   'P 1'
#
loop_
_entity.id
_entity.type
_entity.pdbx_description
1 polymer ?
#
loop_
_entity_poly.entity_id
_entity_poly.type
_entity_poly.pdbx_seq_one_letter_code
_entity_poly.pdbx_strand_id
1 'polypeptide(L)'
;MATAPSKCLLVTGPPVKPPPLSLSLFSLSLSLYFETLVLERVSDQWSVVLGLGFVAQGVGKTTLVMRVFETLRASHPHLTICGFYTREVREGSERVGFEVVTLDGRRGPLASSKISSAESLRWPTVGKYKVDVASLESLALPELQVKEGTDLFIIDEVGKMELFSSSFFPAVLKVLESGTPVLASIPIPRFGRDIPGKKTIARLRNHPGATVFTLNAGNRDTIRESIYNQLVDMLRKH
;
A
#
# COMPACT_ATOMS: atom_id res chain seq x y z
N MET A 1 50.97 4.83 -17.98
CA MET A 1 50.82 6.30 -17.89
C MET A 1 49.33 6.60 -17.84
N ALA A 2 48.87 7.10 -16.70
CA ALA A 2 47.46 7.33 -16.40
C ALA A 2 46.99 8.68 -16.97
N THR A 3 45.85 8.68 -17.65
CA THR A 3 45.12 9.87 -18.10
C THR A 3 44.17 10.34 -17.00
N ALA A 4 44.31 11.59 -16.56
CA ALA A 4 43.44 12.24 -15.58
C ALA A 4 42.14 12.78 -16.23
N PRO A 5 40.97 12.72 -15.56
CA PRO A 5 39.75 13.33 -16.06
C PRO A 5 39.58 14.79 -15.61
N SER A 6 38.94 15.56 -16.50
CA SER A 6 38.71 17.01 -16.50
C SER A 6 37.81 17.51 -15.35
N LYS A 7 38.16 18.67 -14.77
CA LYS A 7 37.34 19.43 -13.82
C LYS A 7 36.12 20.05 -14.51
N CYS A 8 34.93 19.84 -13.97
CA CYS A 8 33.70 20.57 -14.35
C CYS A 8 33.48 21.73 -13.36
N LEU A 9 33.36 22.95 -13.87
CA LEU A 9 33.23 24.20 -13.11
C LEU A 9 31.74 24.49 -12.87
N LEU A 10 31.30 24.52 -11.60
CA LEU A 10 29.95 24.93 -11.21
C LEU A 10 29.90 26.46 -11.07
N VAL A 11 29.04 27.11 -11.86
CA VAL A 11 28.73 28.55 -11.74
C VAL A 11 27.47 28.70 -10.91
N THR A 12 27.56 29.34 -9.74
CA THR A 12 26.40 29.65 -8.87
C THR A 12 25.89 31.07 -9.12
N GLY A 13 24.62 31.23 -9.53
CA GLY A 13 23.94 32.52 -9.61
C GLY A 13 23.35 32.99 -8.26
N PRO A 14 23.00 34.28 -8.11
CA PRO A 14 22.57 34.86 -6.83
C PRO A 14 21.15 34.44 -6.41
N PRO A 15 20.83 34.48 -5.09
CA PRO A 15 19.60 33.94 -4.53
C PRO A 15 18.39 34.84 -4.79
N VAL A 16 17.29 34.25 -5.26
CA VAL A 16 15.99 34.93 -5.46
C VAL A 16 15.20 34.90 -4.15
N LYS A 17 14.74 36.07 -3.68
CA LYS A 17 13.98 36.24 -2.43
C LYS A 17 12.49 35.89 -2.64
N PRO A 18 11.84 35.11 -1.75
CA PRO A 18 10.43 34.76 -1.91
C PRO A 18 9.49 35.91 -1.50
N PRO A 19 8.29 36.02 -2.12
CA PRO A 19 7.30 37.05 -1.79
C PRO A 19 6.53 36.73 -0.48
N PRO A 20 5.90 37.73 0.16
CA PRO A 20 5.23 37.54 1.44
C PRO A 20 3.90 36.79 1.29
N LEU A 21 3.69 35.75 2.11
CA LEU A 21 2.53 34.86 2.06
C LEU A 21 1.46 35.23 3.09
N SER A 22 0.19 35.16 2.68
CA SER A 22 -0.99 35.30 3.54
C SER A 22 -1.34 33.98 4.24
N LEU A 23 -1.83 34.08 5.48
CA LEU A 23 -1.96 32.98 6.46
C LEU A 23 -3.02 31.90 6.13
N SER A 24 -3.85 32.06 5.09
CA SER A 24 -4.90 31.06 4.75
C SER A 24 -4.44 29.95 3.79
N LEU A 25 -3.32 30.14 3.09
CA LEU A 25 -2.76 29.14 2.18
C LEU A 25 -1.78 28.17 2.87
N PHE A 26 -1.44 28.42 4.13
CA PHE A 26 -0.42 27.67 4.85
C PHE A 26 -0.79 26.18 5.01
N SER A 27 -2.06 25.82 5.21
CA SER A 27 -2.45 24.41 5.42
C SER A 27 -2.40 23.55 4.14
N LEU A 28 -2.82 24.09 3.00
CA LEU A 28 -2.80 23.37 1.71
C LEU A 28 -1.40 23.37 1.09
N SER A 29 -0.67 24.48 1.25
CA SER A 29 0.71 24.58 0.81
C SER A 29 1.62 23.64 1.61
N LEU A 30 1.44 23.50 2.93
CA LEU A 30 2.20 22.51 3.72
C LEU A 30 1.86 21.08 3.31
N SER A 31 0.59 20.75 3.05
CA SER A 31 0.21 19.38 2.63
C SER A 31 0.82 19.00 1.28
N LEU A 32 0.81 19.91 0.29
CA LEU A 32 1.46 19.67 -0.99
C LEU A 32 2.99 19.71 -0.90
N TYR A 33 3.56 20.60 -0.06
CA TYR A 33 5.01 20.60 0.20
C TYR A 33 5.44 19.34 0.93
N PHE A 34 4.63 18.79 1.83
CA PHE A 34 4.90 17.53 2.52
C PHE A 34 4.80 16.36 1.55
N GLU A 35 3.78 16.32 0.68
CA GLU A 35 3.73 15.37 -0.43
C GLU A 35 4.99 15.47 -1.30
N THR A 36 5.41 16.68 -1.68
CA THR A 36 6.54 16.91 -2.60
C THR A 36 7.89 16.62 -1.96
N LEU A 37 8.10 16.99 -0.68
CA LEU A 37 9.32 16.72 0.08
C LEU A 37 9.46 15.24 0.48
N VAL A 38 8.34 14.55 0.75
CA VAL A 38 8.32 13.08 0.91
C VAL A 38 8.57 12.39 -0.45
N LEU A 39 8.17 13.01 -1.57
CA LEU A 39 8.43 12.46 -2.91
C LEU A 39 9.90 12.55 -3.34
N GLU A 40 10.64 13.59 -2.94
CA GLU A 40 12.02 13.86 -3.38
C GLU A 40 13.12 13.11 -2.61
N ARG A 41 12.81 12.50 -1.46
CA ARG A 41 13.84 12.00 -0.54
C ARG A 41 13.77 10.51 -0.23
N VAL A 42 13.33 9.70 -1.19
CA VAL A 42 13.24 8.26 -0.98
C VAL A 42 14.36 7.52 -1.70
N SER A 43 15.13 6.78 -0.92
CA SER A 43 16.23 5.90 -1.34
C SER A 43 15.79 4.94 -2.46
N ASP A 44 16.70 4.64 -3.40
CA ASP A 44 16.52 3.61 -4.44
C ASP A 44 16.52 2.17 -3.88
N GLN A 45 16.70 2.00 -2.56
CA GLN A 45 16.65 0.73 -1.85
C GLN A 45 15.26 0.49 -1.25
N TRP A 46 14.29 0.11 -2.06
CA TRP A 46 13.06 -0.48 -1.54
C TRP A 46 13.12 -1.99 -1.63
N SER A 47 12.44 -2.66 -0.69
CA SER A 47 12.28 -4.11 -0.70
C SER A 47 11.43 -4.59 -1.86
N VAL A 48 11.56 -5.88 -2.18
CA VAL A 48 10.79 -6.49 -3.25
C VAL A 48 9.30 -6.45 -2.91
N VAL A 49 8.55 -5.73 -3.73
CA VAL A 49 7.09 -5.63 -3.63
C VAL A 49 6.49 -6.65 -4.58
N LEU A 50 5.84 -7.67 -4.03
CA LEU A 50 5.04 -8.58 -4.83
C LEU A 50 3.66 -7.96 -5.03
N GLY A 51 3.51 -7.22 -6.13
CA GLY A 51 2.28 -6.50 -6.46
C GLY A 51 1.29 -7.40 -7.19
N LEU A 52 0.16 -7.74 -6.57
CA LEU A 52 -0.92 -8.44 -7.27
C LEU A 52 -1.86 -7.45 -7.96
N GLY A 53 -1.79 -7.37 -9.28
CA GLY A 53 -2.62 -6.49 -10.10
C GLY A 53 -3.83 -7.19 -10.73
N PHE A 54 -4.99 -6.52 -10.79
CA PHE A 54 -6.21 -7.09 -11.39
C PHE A 54 -7.15 -6.08 -12.06
N VAL A 55 -7.88 -6.58 -13.06
CA VAL A 55 -8.87 -5.82 -13.83
C VAL A 55 -10.27 -5.85 -13.19
N ALA A 56 -10.58 -6.84 -12.33
CA ALA A 56 -11.90 -7.01 -11.68
C ALA A 56 -11.78 -7.23 -10.15
N GLN A 57 -12.78 -6.73 -9.40
CA GLN A 57 -12.97 -7.05 -7.98
C GLN A 57 -13.65 -8.42 -7.86
N GLY A 58 -13.23 -9.26 -6.90
CA GLY A 58 -13.85 -10.58 -6.67
C GLY A 58 -13.17 -11.79 -7.33
N VAL A 59 -11.99 -11.64 -7.93
CA VAL A 59 -11.22 -12.76 -8.54
C VAL A 59 -10.55 -13.67 -7.49
N GLY A 60 -10.70 -13.34 -6.19
CA GLY A 60 -10.10 -14.11 -5.09
C GLY A 60 -8.67 -13.72 -4.74
N LYS A 61 -8.32 -12.41 -4.86
CA LYS A 61 -7.00 -11.88 -4.47
C LYS A 61 -6.71 -12.15 -3.01
N THR A 62 -7.61 -11.69 -2.14
CA THR A 62 -7.56 -11.92 -0.69
C THR A 62 -7.40 -13.40 -0.42
N THR A 63 -8.15 -14.26 -1.10
CA THR A 63 -8.02 -15.70 -0.94
C THR A 63 -6.66 -16.24 -1.39
N LEU A 64 -6.04 -15.68 -2.44
CA LEU A 64 -4.69 -16.06 -2.84
C LEU A 64 -3.65 -15.58 -1.82
N VAL A 65 -3.70 -14.32 -1.40
CA VAL A 65 -2.82 -13.73 -0.38
C VAL A 65 -2.89 -14.53 0.91
N MET A 66 -4.11 -14.83 1.37
CA MET A 66 -4.33 -15.62 2.58
C MET A 66 -3.83 -17.05 2.46
N ARG A 67 -4.00 -17.70 1.30
CA ARG A 67 -3.42 -19.04 1.09
C ARG A 67 -1.90 -19.03 1.17
N VAL A 68 -1.25 -18.02 0.57
CA VAL A 68 0.21 -17.84 0.66
C VAL A 68 0.63 -17.63 2.12
N PHE A 69 -0.05 -16.74 2.85
CA PHE A 69 0.18 -16.49 4.26
C PHE A 69 0.03 -17.76 5.12
N GLU A 70 -1.06 -18.50 4.95
CA GLU A 70 -1.32 -19.75 5.68
C GLU A 70 -0.23 -20.80 5.41
N THR A 71 0.23 -20.89 4.16
CA THR A 71 1.30 -21.81 3.78
C THR A 71 2.63 -21.40 4.41
N LEU A 72 2.98 -20.11 4.37
CA LEU A 72 4.17 -19.58 5.02
C LEU A 72 4.16 -19.82 6.53
N ARG A 73 3.02 -19.54 7.18
CA ARG A 73 2.85 -19.74 8.63
C ARG A 73 2.99 -21.22 9.02
N ALA A 74 2.48 -22.13 8.20
CA ALA A 74 2.58 -23.57 8.45
C ALA A 74 4.01 -24.10 8.19
N SER A 75 4.67 -23.66 7.13
CA SER A 75 6.00 -24.16 6.74
C SER A 75 7.16 -23.47 7.46
N HIS A 76 6.97 -22.22 7.90
CA HIS A 76 8.00 -21.39 8.55
C HIS A 76 7.41 -20.68 9.79
N PRO A 77 7.08 -21.41 10.86
CA PRO A 77 6.37 -20.87 12.03
C PRO A 77 7.20 -19.87 12.86
N HIS A 78 8.50 -19.74 12.58
CA HIS A 78 9.40 -18.78 13.22
C HIS A 78 9.32 -17.39 12.59
N LEU A 79 8.71 -17.24 11.42
CA LEU A 79 8.63 -15.95 10.75
C LEU A 79 7.64 -15.03 11.45
N THR A 80 8.07 -13.80 11.68
CA THR A 80 7.22 -12.71 12.14
C THR A 80 6.62 -12.01 10.93
N ILE A 81 5.37 -12.35 10.64
CA ILE A 81 4.61 -11.76 9.53
C ILE A 81 3.62 -10.74 10.11
N CYS A 82 3.73 -9.49 9.68
CA CYS A 82 2.86 -8.39 10.10
C CYS A 82 1.96 -7.93 8.95
N GLY A 83 0.83 -7.32 9.28
CA GLY A 83 -0.03 -6.70 8.28
C GLY A 83 -1.51 -7.00 8.46
N PHE A 84 -2.26 -6.75 7.38
CA PHE A 84 -3.70 -6.90 7.38
C PHE A 84 -4.21 -7.25 5.98
N TYR A 85 -5.45 -7.70 5.94
CA TYR A 85 -6.18 -7.91 4.72
C TYR A 85 -7.59 -7.34 4.80
N THR A 86 -8.21 -7.14 3.64
CA THR A 86 -9.60 -6.68 3.58
C THR A 86 -10.52 -7.84 3.22
N ARG A 87 -11.69 -7.87 3.84
CA ARG A 87 -12.69 -8.90 3.61
C ARG A 87 -14.00 -8.27 3.19
N GLU A 88 -14.60 -8.85 2.16
CA GLU A 88 -15.94 -8.48 1.74
C GLU A 88 -16.99 -9.01 2.72
N VAL A 89 -17.89 -8.13 3.17
CA VAL A 89 -19.05 -8.48 4.00
C VAL A 89 -20.29 -8.56 3.12
N ARG A 90 -20.94 -9.72 3.14
CA ARG A 90 -22.17 -9.99 2.39
C ARG A 90 -23.28 -10.44 3.33
N GLU A 91 -24.50 -10.02 3.03
CA GLU A 91 -25.70 -10.56 3.64
C GLU A 91 -26.55 -11.18 2.53
N GLY A 92 -26.74 -12.50 2.60
CA GLY A 92 -27.29 -13.25 1.47
C GLY A 92 -26.44 -13.05 0.20
N SER A 93 -27.08 -12.66 -0.89
CA SER A 93 -26.41 -12.37 -2.16
C SER A 93 -25.84 -10.95 -2.25
N GLU A 94 -26.25 -10.04 -1.36
CA GLU A 94 -25.90 -8.63 -1.44
C GLU A 94 -24.59 -8.35 -0.71
N ARG A 95 -23.69 -7.61 -1.37
CA ARG A 95 -22.54 -7.00 -0.71
C ARG A 95 -22.98 -5.77 0.09
N VAL A 96 -22.78 -5.84 1.40
CA VAL A 96 -23.20 -4.80 2.36
C VAL A 96 -22.01 -3.98 2.90
N GLY A 97 -20.78 -4.46 2.73
CA GLY A 97 -19.61 -3.71 3.18
C GLY A 97 -18.29 -4.45 3.02
N PHE A 98 -17.30 -3.94 3.74
CA PHE A 98 -15.92 -4.40 3.80
C PHE A 98 -15.41 -4.25 5.23
N GLU A 99 -14.55 -5.15 5.65
CA GLU A 99 -13.87 -5.14 6.95
C GLU A 99 -12.36 -5.22 6.75
N VAL A 100 -11.62 -4.57 7.63
CA VAL A 100 -10.18 -4.78 7.80
C VAL A 100 -10.00 -5.90 8.82
N VAL A 101 -9.11 -6.83 8.51
CA VAL A 101 -8.76 -7.95 9.39
C VAL A 101 -7.24 -8.03 9.48
N THR A 102 -6.71 -7.97 10.68
CA THR A 102 -5.28 -8.13 10.96
C THR A 102 -4.90 -9.62 10.92
N LEU A 103 -3.61 -9.93 10.73
CA LEU A 103 -3.16 -11.33 10.67
C LEU A 103 -3.29 -12.09 12.01
N ASP A 104 -3.42 -11.36 13.11
CA ASP A 104 -3.72 -11.91 14.46
C ASP A 104 -5.24 -12.13 14.71
N GLY A 105 -6.10 -11.74 13.76
CA GLY A 105 -7.53 -12.01 13.77
C GLY A 105 -8.42 -10.90 14.33
N ARG A 106 -7.86 -9.77 14.80
CA ARG A 106 -8.65 -8.57 15.09
C ARG A 106 -9.31 -8.05 13.81
N ARG A 107 -10.51 -7.49 13.95
CA ARG A 107 -11.29 -7.02 12.80
C ARG A 107 -12.12 -5.79 13.13
N GLY A 108 -12.43 -5.00 12.11
CA GLY A 108 -13.28 -3.83 12.23
C GLY A 108 -13.84 -3.41 10.87
N PRO A 109 -14.90 -2.59 10.87
CA PRO A 109 -15.51 -2.12 9.63
C PRO A 109 -14.54 -1.23 8.85
N LEU A 110 -14.44 -1.43 7.54
CA LEU A 110 -13.74 -0.52 6.63
C LEU A 110 -14.73 0.36 5.89
N ALA A 111 -15.78 -0.24 5.34
CA ALA A 111 -16.83 0.50 4.67
C ALA A 111 -18.16 -0.26 4.73
N SER A 112 -19.28 0.44 4.81
CA SER A 112 -20.60 -0.19 4.87
C SER A 112 -21.65 0.66 4.19
N SER A 113 -22.62 0.00 3.55
CA SER A 113 -23.79 0.65 2.97
C SER A 113 -24.93 0.83 3.98
N LYS A 114 -24.78 0.29 5.19
CA LYS A 114 -25.82 0.31 6.24
C LYS A 114 -25.60 1.37 7.32
N ILE A 115 -24.49 2.10 7.26
CA ILE A 115 -24.16 3.08 8.30
C ILE A 115 -24.97 4.36 8.07
N SER A 116 -25.76 4.72 9.07
CA SER A 116 -26.61 5.92 9.11
C SER A 116 -26.43 6.74 10.40
N SER A 117 -25.24 6.72 10.99
CA SER A 117 -24.93 7.59 12.14
C SER A 117 -24.73 9.05 11.72
N ALA A 118 -24.94 9.99 12.64
CA ALA A 118 -24.72 11.42 12.39
C ALA A 118 -23.27 11.74 11.97
N GLU A 119 -22.29 11.03 12.56
CA GLU A 119 -20.87 11.15 12.22
C GLU A 119 -20.58 10.68 10.80
N SER A 120 -21.26 9.60 10.36
CA SER A 120 -21.09 9.02 9.03
C SER A 120 -21.54 9.93 7.88
N LEU A 121 -22.26 11.01 8.16
CA LEU A 121 -22.66 11.99 7.15
C LEU A 121 -21.47 12.72 6.53
N ARG A 122 -20.35 12.81 7.26
CA ARG A 122 -19.12 13.46 6.79
C ARG A 122 -18.08 12.46 6.27
N TRP A 123 -18.38 11.18 6.31
CA TRP A 123 -17.43 10.14 5.90
C TRP A 123 -17.28 10.10 4.38
N PRO A 124 -16.07 9.80 3.87
CA PRO A 124 -15.86 9.57 2.45
C PRO A 124 -16.72 8.42 1.93
N THR A 125 -17.15 8.51 0.68
CA THR A 125 -18.01 7.49 0.05
C THR A 125 -17.39 6.91 -1.21
N VAL A 126 -17.52 5.59 -1.38
CA VAL A 126 -17.20 4.87 -2.61
C VAL A 126 -18.44 4.15 -3.12
N GLY A 127 -19.09 4.72 -4.13
CA GLY A 127 -20.40 4.22 -4.57
C GLY A 127 -21.41 4.34 -3.43
N LYS A 128 -22.05 3.23 -3.05
CA LYS A 128 -23.01 3.18 -1.93
C LYS A 128 -22.38 2.99 -0.54
N TYR A 129 -21.06 2.80 -0.44
CA TYR A 129 -20.40 2.48 0.82
C TYR A 129 -19.80 3.73 1.45
N LYS A 130 -20.10 3.97 2.72
CA LYS A 130 -19.41 4.97 3.55
C LYS A 130 -18.18 4.34 4.18
N VAL A 131 -17.05 5.02 4.11
CA VAL A 131 -15.75 4.52 4.57
C VAL A 131 -15.48 5.00 6.00
N ASP A 132 -15.24 4.06 6.89
CA ASP A 132 -14.83 4.30 8.27
C ASP A 132 -13.30 4.38 8.34
N VAL A 133 -12.77 5.58 8.08
CA VAL A 133 -11.33 5.83 8.09
C VAL A 133 -10.73 5.61 9.48
N ALA A 134 -11.46 5.97 10.55
CA ALA A 134 -10.98 5.83 11.91
C ALA A 134 -10.79 4.36 12.31
N SER A 135 -11.75 3.50 11.94
CA SER A 135 -11.65 2.06 12.15
C SER A 135 -10.47 1.46 11.38
N LEU A 136 -10.30 1.81 10.10
CA LEU A 136 -9.12 1.42 9.32
C LEU A 136 -7.82 1.82 10.03
N GLU A 137 -7.71 3.08 10.45
CA GLU A 137 -6.48 3.59 11.08
C GLU A 137 -6.16 2.86 12.38
N SER A 138 -7.17 2.58 13.19
CA SER A 138 -7.01 1.89 14.48
C SER A 138 -6.50 0.45 14.34
N LEU A 139 -6.76 -0.21 13.21
CA LEU A 139 -6.39 -1.60 12.97
C LEU A 139 -5.19 -1.75 12.04
N ALA A 140 -5.15 -1.02 10.93
CA ALA A 140 -4.10 -1.17 9.92
C ALA A 140 -2.81 -0.45 10.30
N LEU A 141 -2.85 0.76 10.88
CA LEU A 141 -1.62 1.52 11.16
C LEU A 141 -0.70 0.85 12.19
N PRO A 142 -1.21 0.19 13.25
CA PRO A 142 -0.37 -0.58 14.16
C PRO A 142 0.35 -1.75 13.47
N GLU A 143 -0.28 -2.36 12.47
CA GLU A 143 0.29 -3.49 11.71
C GLU A 143 1.35 -3.05 10.69
N LEU A 144 1.38 -1.77 10.33
CA LEU A 144 2.36 -1.17 9.43
C LEU A 144 3.54 -0.50 10.19
N GLN A 145 3.65 -0.71 11.50
CA GLN A 145 4.81 -0.23 12.24
C GLN A 145 6.02 -1.12 11.93
N VAL A 146 7.09 -0.50 11.41
CA VAL A 146 8.37 -1.17 11.19
C VAL A 146 9.00 -1.48 12.54
N LYS A 147 9.14 -2.76 12.85
CA LYS A 147 9.76 -3.27 14.08
C LYS A 147 10.94 -4.14 13.72
N GLU A 148 11.95 -4.14 14.58
CA GLU A 148 13.05 -5.09 14.47
C GLU A 148 12.51 -6.52 14.60
N GLY A 149 12.94 -7.40 13.69
CA GLY A 149 12.51 -8.79 13.64
C GLY A 149 11.23 -9.07 12.86
N THR A 150 10.63 -8.08 12.17
CA THR A 150 9.58 -8.37 11.17
C THR A 150 10.23 -8.90 9.89
N ASP A 151 9.82 -10.10 9.45
CA ASP A 151 10.39 -10.77 8.29
C ASP A 151 9.62 -10.48 7.00
N LEU A 152 8.32 -10.20 7.11
CA LEU A 152 7.43 -9.98 5.96
C LEU A 152 6.24 -9.11 6.35
N PHE A 153 5.90 -8.16 5.47
CA PHE A 153 4.62 -7.45 5.53
C PHE A 153 3.63 -7.97 4.50
N ILE A 154 2.36 -8.12 4.90
CA ILE A 154 1.24 -8.44 4.01
C ILE A 154 0.22 -7.30 4.05
N ILE A 155 -0.05 -6.71 2.88
CA ILE A 155 -0.99 -5.59 2.74
C ILE A 155 -1.96 -5.93 1.62
N ASP A 156 -3.10 -6.54 1.95
CA ASP A 156 -4.13 -6.79 0.94
C ASP A 156 -4.98 -5.53 0.70
N GLU A 157 -4.99 -5.10 -0.55
CA GLU A 157 -5.75 -4.00 -1.12
C GLU A 157 -5.23 -2.62 -0.67
N VAL A 158 -4.18 -2.12 -1.34
CA VAL A 158 -3.83 -0.68 -1.32
C VAL A 158 -4.73 0.04 -2.33
N GLY A 159 -5.98 0.24 -1.94
CA GLY A 159 -7.07 0.63 -2.82
C GLY A 159 -7.66 2.00 -2.53
N LYS A 160 -8.75 2.31 -3.25
CA LYS A 160 -9.43 3.60 -3.17
C LYS A 160 -9.98 3.89 -1.76
N MET A 161 -10.39 2.85 -1.01
CA MET A 161 -11.01 3.04 0.31
C MET A 161 -9.96 3.37 1.37
N GLU A 162 -8.81 2.69 1.31
CA GLU A 162 -7.70 2.83 2.24
C GLU A 162 -6.98 4.18 2.06
N LEU A 163 -6.90 4.64 0.81
CA LEU A 163 -6.30 5.92 0.45
C LEU A 163 -7.11 7.16 0.88
N PHE A 164 -8.26 6.99 1.53
CA PHE A 164 -8.91 8.10 2.23
C PHE A 164 -8.25 8.44 3.57
N SER A 165 -7.47 7.52 4.16
CA SER A 165 -6.62 7.85 5.30
C SER A 165 -5.37 8.59 4.83
N SER A 166 -5.15 9.78 5.37
CA SER A 166 -3.92 10.56 5.13
C SER A 166 -2.69 9.92 5.77
N SER A 167 -2.88 9.10 6.81
CA SER A 167 -1.81 8.40 7.54
C SER A 167 -1.44 7.05 6.93
N PHE A 168 -2.36 6.40 6.23
CA PHE A 168 -2.18 5.06 5.69
C PHE A 168 -1.06 4.98 4.65
N PHE A 169 -1.09 5.84 3.63
CA PHE A 169 -0.08 5.79 2.58
C PHE A 169 1.34 6.09 3.09
N PRO A 170 1.57 7.12 3.93
CA PRO A 170 2.86 7.31 4.58
C PRO A 170 3.34 6.09 5.37
N ALA A 171 2.45 5.36 6.06
CA ALA A 171 2.81 4.14 6.76
C ALA A 171 3.25 3.02 5.79
N VAL A 172 2.52 2.83 4.68
CA VAL A 172 2.92 1.90 3.61
C VAL A 172 4.28 2.26 3.04
N LEU A 173 4.56 3.55 2.79
CA LEU A 173 5.87 3.99 2.32
C LEU A 173 6.99 3.65 3.31
N LYS A 174 6.80 3.92 4.61
CA LYS A 174 7.78 3.56 5.63
C LYS A 174 8.08 2.06 5.66
N VAL A 175 7.05 1.22 5.52
CA VAL A 175 7.22 -0.24 5.45
C VAL A 175 8.08 -0.63 4.26
N LEU A 176 7.79 -0.08 3.09
CA LEU A 176 8.53 -0.41 1.88
C LEU A 176 9.98 0.14 1.92
N GLU A 177 10.21 1.28 2.60
CA GLU A 177 11.54 1.87 2.85
C GLU A 177 12.36 1.09 3.90
N SER A 178 11.73 0.16 4.63
CA SER A 178 12.37 -0.52 5.77
C SER A 178 13.41 -1.58 5.40
N GLY A 179 13.46 -2.02 4.14
CA GLY A 179 14.26 -3.19 3.77
C GLY A 179 13.54 -4.53 3.99
N THR A 180 12.39 -4.56 4.66
CA THR A 180 11.57 -5.77 4.84
C THR A 180 10.75 -6.12 3.59
N PRO A 181 10.76 -7.39 3.12
CA PRO A 181 9.89 -7.86 2.03
C PRO A 181 8.41 -7.51 2.23
N VAL A 182 7.69 -7.18 1.14
CA VAL A 182 6.27 -6.82 1.18
C VAL A 182 5.47 -7.57 0.11
N LEU A 183 4.44 -8.29 0.54
CA LEU A 183 3.39 -8.81 -0.33
C LEU A 183 2.20 -7.85 -0.30
N ALA A 184 1.89 -7.20 -1.42
CA ALA A 184 0.81 -6.23 -1.49
C ALA A 184 -0.12 -6.48 -2.69
N SER A 185 -1.43 -6.29 -2.51
CA SER A 185 -2.36 -6.30 -3.65
C SER A 185 -2.75 -4.88 -4.03
N ILE A 186 -2.71 -4.59 -5.34
CA ILE A 186 -2.99 -3.25 -5.88
C ILE A 186 -4.05 -3.34 -6.99
N PRO A 187 -5.01 -2.40 -7.05
CA PRO A 187 -5.94 -2.37 -8.16
C PRO A 187 -5.19 -1.96 -9.45
N ILE A 188 -5.42 -2.67 -10.57
CA ILE A 188 -4.94 -2.20 -11.88
C ILE A 188 -5.92 -1.14 -12.39
N PRO A 189 -5.47 0.10 -12.65
CA PRO A 189 -6.31 1.10 -13.28
C PRO A 189 -6.73 0.61 -14.66
N ARG A 190 -8.04 0.53 -14.94
CA ARG A 190 -8.51 0.39 -16.32
C ARG A 190 -8.24 1.72 -17.04
N PHE A 191 -7.75 1.64 -18.28
CA PHE A 191 -7.48 2.80 -19.13
C PHE A 191 -8.65 3.80 -19.06
N GLY A 192 -8.35 5.06 -18.75
CA GLY A 192 -9.32 6.17 -18.73
C GLY A 192 -10.05 6.45 -17.41
N ARG A 193 -9.84 5.69 -16.33
CA ARG A 193 -10.38 6.06 -15.00
C ARG A 193 -9.30 6.59 -14.06
N ASP A 194 -9.53 7.78 -13.51
CA ASP A 194 -8.74 8.29 -12.40
C ASP A 194 -9.21 7.66 -11.09
N ILE A 195 -8.30 6.92 -10.46
CA ILE A 195 -8.47 6.39 -9.11
C ILE A 195 -7.75 7.36 -8.17
N PRO A 196 -8.34 7.76 -7.03
CA PRO A 196 -7.61 8.44 -5.98
C PRO A 196 -6.33 7.66 -5.64
N GLY A 197 -5.18 8.35 -5.59
CA GLY A 197 -3.88 7.72 -5.45
C GLY A 197 -3.39 6.91 -6.66
N LYS A 198 -3.88 7.17 -7.88
CA LYS A 198 -3.31 6.62 -9.12
C LYS A 198 -1.81 6.85 -9.24
N LYS A 199 -1.31 8.03 -8.83
CA LYS A 199 0.13 8.34 -8.79
C LYS A 199 0.87 7.43 -7.81
N THR A 200 0.30 7.27 -6.61
CA THR A 200 0.76 6.37 -5.56
C THR A 200 0.83 4.91 -6.03
N ILE A 201 -0.27 4.38 -6.58
CA ILE A 201 -0.34 3.01 -7.09
C ILE A 201 0.64 2.81 -8.25
N ALA A 202 0.76 3.80 -9.14
CA ALA A 202 1.75 3.78 -10.22
C ALA A 202 3.19 3.76 -9.68
N ARG A 203 3.48 4.48 -8.59
CA ARG A 203 4.79 4.47 -7.93
C ARG A 203 5.12 3.08 -7.38
N LEU A 204 4.18 2.44 -6.68
CA LEU A 204 4.34 1.06 -6.18
C LEU A 204 4.59 0.08 -7.33
N ARG A 205 3.84 0.21 -8.42
CA ARG A 205 3.92 -0.69 -9.57
C ARG A 205 5.19 -0.50 -10.39
N ASN A 206 5.62 0.74 -10.60
CA ASN A 206 6.77 1.08 -11.46
C ASN A 206 8.09 1.08 -10.68
N HIS A 207 8.07 0.68 -9.41
CA HIS A 207 9.26 0.65 -8.58
C HIS A 207 10.26 -0.40 -9.11
N PRO A 208 11.56 -0.10 -9.28
CA PRO A 208 12.55 -1.05 -9.81
C PRO A 208 12.69 -2.34 -9.01
N GLY A 209 12.43 -2.30 -7.70
CA GLY A 209 12.38 -3.49 -6.83
C GLY A 209 11.05 -4.25 -6.86
N ALA A 210 9.98 -3.71 -7.48
CA ALA A 210 8.67 -4.37 -7.47
C ALA A 210 8.57 -5.47 -8.55
N THR A 211 8.08 -6.63 -8.15
CA THR A 211 7.66 -7.71 -9.05
C THR A 211 6.14 -7.75 -9.10
N VAL A 212 5.54 -7.43 -10.25
CA VAL A 212 4.09 -7.32 -10.37
C VAL A 212 3.52 -8.54 -11.09
N PHE A 213 2.64 -9.27 -10.40
CA PHE A 213 1.90 -10.39 -10.95
C PHE A 213 0.48 -9.95 -11.33
N THR A 214 0.10 -10.17 -12.59
CA THR A 214 -1.27 -9.91 -13.03
C THR A 214 -2.09 -11.20 -12.97
N LEU A 215 -3.11 -11.19 -12.12
CA LEU A 215 -3.95 -12.36 -11.89
C LEU A 215 -5.20 -12.35 -12.78
N ASN A 216 -5.52 -13.53 -13.30
CA ASN A 216 -6.74 -13.86 -14.00
C ASN A 216 -7.29 -15.21 -13.47
N ALA A 217 -8.44 -15.63 -13.99
CA ALA A 217 -9.08 -16.86 -13.51
C ALA A 217 -8.27 -18.14 -13.79
N GLY A 218 -7.43 -18.14 -14.84
CA GLY A 218 -6.70 -19.33 -15.29
C GLY A 218 -5.27 -19.47 -14.77
N ASN A 219 -4.69 -18.43 -14.18
CA ASN A 219 -3.29 -18.43 -13.73
C ASN A 219 -3.13 -18.39 -12.20
N ARG A 220 -4.22 -18.55 -11.45
CA ARG A 220 -4.25 -18.34 -10.00
C ARG A 220 -3.30 -19.25 -9.24
N ASP A 221 -3.32 -20.55 -9.53
CA ASP A 221 -2.51 -21.52 -8.79
C ASP A 221 -1.03 -21.38 -9.13
N THR A 222 -0.69 -21.15 -10.39
CA THR A 222 0.69 -20.88 -10.85
C THR A 222 1.26 -19.61 -10.22
N ILE A 223 0.47 -18.53 -10.15
CA ILE A 223 0.90 -17.28 -9.51
C ILE A 223 1.06 -17.47 -8.01
N ARG A 224 0.17 -18.21 -7.35
CA ARG A 224 0.29 -18.54 -5.93
C ARG A 224 1.63 -19.22 -5.64
N GLU A 225 1.97 -20.25 -6.42
CA GLU A 225 3.24 -20.98 -6.26
C GLU A 225 4.46 -20.10 -6.55
N SER A 226 4.38 -19.26 -7.60
CA SER A 226 5.46 -18.32 -7.94
C SER A 226 5.72 -17.32 -6.81
N ILE A 227 4.66 -16.75 -6.23
CA ILE A 227 4.74 -15.81 -5.10
C ILE A 227 5.33 -16.50 -3.89
N TYR A 228 4.84 -17.69 -3.54
CA TYR A 228 5.36 -18.45 -2.41
C TYR A 228 6.86 -18.74 -2.55
N ASN A 229 7.28 -19.26 -3.70
CA ASN A 229 8.69 -19.59 -3.95
C ASN A 229 9.58 -18.34 -3.88
N GLN A 230 9.15 -17.23 -4.48
CA GLN A 230 9.90 -15.98 -4.40
C GLN A 230 10.00 -15.46 -2.96
N LEU A 231 8.91 -15.50 -2.19
CA LEU A 231 8.95 -15.10 -0.78
C LEU A 231 9.93 -15.95 0.01
N VAL A 232 9.88 -17.28 -0.13
CA VAL A 232 10.80 -18.18 0.57
C VAL A 232 12.26 -17.93 0.16
N ASP A 233 12.54 -17.72 -1.13
CA ASP A 233 13.89 -17.44 -1.60
C ASP A 233 14.44 -16.10 -1.09
N MET A 234 13.57 -15.11 -0.88
CA MET A 234 13.96 -13.83 -0.28
C MET A 234 14.21 -13.97 1.22
N LEU A 235 13.33 -14.68 1.92
CA LEU A 235 13.44 -14.92 3.36
C LEU A 235 14.66 -15.77 3.75
N ARG A 236 15.26 -16.51 2.81
CA ARG A 236 16.51 -17.24 3.01
C ARG A 236 17.78 -16.40 2.84
N LYS A 237 17.67 -15.26 2.16
CA LYS A 237 18.81 -14.38 1.81
C LYS A 237 19.02 -13.25 2.82
N HIS A 238 18.05 -13.03 3.69
CA HIS A 238 18.11 -12.17 4.86
C HIS A 238 18.47 -13.00 6.10
#